data_AF-A0A1B6EST2-F1
#
_entry.id   AF-A0A1B6EST2-F1
#
_cell.length_a   1.000
_cell.length_b   1.000
_cell.length_c   1.000
_cell.angle_alpha   90.00
_cell.angle_beta   90.00
_cell.angle_gamma   90.00
#
_symmetry.space_group_name_H-M   'P 1'
#
loop_
_entity.id
_entity.type
_entity.pdbx_description
1 polymer ?
#
loop_
_entity_poly.entity_id
_entity_poly.type
_entity_poly.pdbx_seq_one_letter_code
_entity_poly.pdbx_strand_id
1 'polypeptide(L)'
;MIVFENKILRIIYGPTQENGEWRKRHNRQIRDLYKDYDVLAHIKARRIRWARHVLRRERGSLLKEISLGKPEGKWPLGRPKKRWWDNITRDIVKVGAAAEEAEDREMESSWCGQIPPWA
;
A
#
# COMPACT_ATOMS: atom_id res chain seq x y z
N MET A 1 -11.95 7.18 4.84
CA MET A 1 -11.66 6.07 5.76
C MET A 1 -12.54 4.85 5.44
N ILE A 2 -11.92 3.72 5.10
CA ILE A 2 -12.59 2.48 4.67
C ILE A 2 -13.19 1.69 5.85
N VAL A 3 -14.10 0.75 5.58
CA VAL A 3 -14.80 -0.06 6.61
C VAL A 3 -13.83 -0.79 7.55
N PHE A 4 -12.73 -1.33 7.01
CA PHE A 4 -11.72 -2.03 7.81
C PHE A 4 -10.99 -1.09 8.79
N GLU A 5 -10.55 0.09 8.34
CA GLU A 5 -9.92 1.10 9.21
C GLU A 5 -10.86 1.49 10.34
N ASN A 6 -12.12 1.81 10.02
CA ASN A 6 -13.12 2.17 11.03
C ASN A 6 -13.35 1.05 12.05
N LYS A 7 -13.21 -0.22 11.65
CA LYS A 7 -13.32 -1.37 12.55
C LYS A 7 -12.13 -1.43 13.51
N ILE A 8 -10.90 -1.33 13.00
CA ILE A 8 -9.68 -1.39 13.81
C ILE A 8 -9.59 -0.18 14.75
N LEU A 9 -9.87 1.03 14.27
CA LEU A 9 -9.79 2.23 15.09
C LEU A 9 -10.81 2.21 16.24
N ARG A 10 -11.98 1.60 16.05
CA ARG A 10 -12.95 1.39 17.15
C ARG A 10 -12.47 0.40 18.21
N ILE A 11 -11.62 -0.55 17.85
CA ILE A 11 -10.99 -1.47 18.81
C ILE A 11 -9.93 -0.70 19.62
N ILE A 12 -9.11 0.12 18.95
CA ILE A 12 -8.03 0.88 19.60
C ILE A 12 -8.57 1.98 20.52
N TYR A 13 -9.50 2.81 20.03
CA TYR A 13 -10.05 3.93 20.80
C TYR A 13 -11.18 3.54 21.76
N GLY A 14 -11.69 2.32 21.65
CA GLY A 14 -12.78 1.82 22.47
C GLY A 14 -14.12 2.57 22.30
N PRO A 15 -15.12 2.18 23.11
CA PRO A 15 -16.40 2.88 23.18
C PRO A 15 -16.26 4.28 23.80
N THR A 16 -17.25 5.14 23.60
CA THR A 16 -17.32 6.46 24.25
C THR A 16 -18.43 6.42 25.29
N GLN A 17 -18.23 7.12 26.41
CA GLN A 17 -19.27 7.34 27.39
C GLN A 17 -19.98 8.65 27.06
N GLU A 18 -21.30 8.61 26.89
CA GLU A 18 -22.15 9.79 26.77
C GLU A 18 -23.28 9.67 27.80
N ASN A 19 -23.43 10.69 28.65
CA ASN A 19 -24.46 10.75 29.70
C ASN A 19 -24.51 9.51 30.62
N GLY A 20 -23.36 8.89 30.89
CA GLY A 20 -23.25 7.70 31.74
C GLY A 20 -23.42 6.36 30.99
N GLU A 21 -23.87 6.37 29.74
CA GLU A 21 -24.02 5.17 28.92
C GLU A 21 -22.84 4.94 27.99
N TRP A 22 -22.43 3.67 27.87
CA TRP A 22 -21.39 3.27 26.94
C TRP A 22 -21.98 3.02 25.56
N ARG A 23 -21.47 3.72 24.56
CA ARG A 23 -21.90 3.54 23.17
C ARG A 23 -20.75 3.41 22.20
N LYS A 24 -21.06 2.79 21.06
CA LYS A 24 -20.13 2.68 19.93
C LYS A 24 -19.91 4.05 19.30
N ARG A 25 -18.66 4.42 19.03
CA ARG A 25 -18.29 5.67 18.35
C ARG A 25 -18.80 5.72 16.90
N HIS A 26 -19.33 6.86 16.48
CA HIS A 26 -19.72 7.12 15.09
C HIS A 26 -18.50 7.33 14.19
N ASN A 27 -18.68 7.16 12.87
CA ASN A 27 -17.58 7.32 11.91
C ASN A 27 -16.98 8.74 11.93
N ARG A 28 -17.79 9.78 12.18
CA ARG A 28 -17.31 11.17 12.30
C ARG A 28 -16.35 11.34 13.48
N GLN A 29 -16.76 10.88 14.66
CA GLN A 29 -15.93 10.91 15.87
C GLN A 29 -14.61 10.15 15.70
N ILE A 30 -14.61 9.03 14.98
CA ILE A 30 -13.40 8.28 14.67
C ILE A 30 -12.47 9.08 13.73
N ARG A 31 -13.02 9.78 12.73
CA ARG A 31 -12.24 10.63 11.83
C ARG A 31 -11.64 11.83 12.57
N ASP A 32 -12.41 12.47 13.44
CA ASP A 32 -11.94 13.61 14.23
C ASP A 32 -10.80 13.20 15.18
N LEU A 33 -10.91 12.04 15.82
CA LEU A 33 -9.84 11.47 16.67
C LEU A 33 -8.58 11.13 15.88
N TYR A 34 -8.74 10.59 14.68
CA TYR A 34 -7.64 10.14 13.83
C TYR A 34 -7.10 11.24 12.90
N LYS A 35 -7.70 12.44 12.93
CA LYS A 35 -7.31 13.62 12.15
C LYS A 35 -7.20 13.38 10.64
N ASP A 36 -8.13 12.61 10.08
CA ASP A 36 -8.20 12.30 8.64
C ASP A 36 -6.94 11.67 8.02
N TYR A 37 -6.11 10.99 8.82
CA TYR A 37 -4.98 10.25 8.26
C TYR A 37 -5.50 9.06 7.40
N ASP A 38 -5.12 9.02 6.12
CA ASP A 38 -5.47 7.91 5.23
C ASP A 38 -4.44 6.77 5.39
N VAL A 39 -4.79 5.77 6.21
CA VAL A 39 -3.91 4.62 6.49
C VAL A 39 -3.61 3.85 5.21
N LEU A 40 -4.59 3.69 4.33
CA LEU A 40 -4.36 3.08 3.02
C LEU A 40 -3.35 3.88 2.20
N ALA A 41 -3.47 5.21 2.14
CA ALA A 41 -2.51 6.04 1.43
C ALA A 41 -1.09 5.87 2.00
N HIS A 42 -0.95 5.86 3.33
CA HIS A 42 0.34 5.62 3.98
C HIS A 42 0.92 4.24 3.68
N ILE A 43 0.09 3.20 3.72
CA ILE A 43 0.50 1.82 3.39
C ILE A 43 0.98 1.74 1.95
N LYS A 44 0.26 2.35 1.00
CA LYS A 44 0.65 2.41 -0.42
C LYS A 44 1.96 3.15 -0.60
N ALA A 45 2.12 4.32 0.02
CA ALA A 45 3.36 5.10 -0.04
C ALA A 45 4.56 4.30 0.52
N ARG A 46 4.38 3.60 1.65
CA ARG A 46 5.42 2.70 2.21
C ARG A 46 5.76 1.54 1.29
N ARG A 47 4.76 0.97 0.60
CA ARG A 47 4.98 -0.11 -0.37
C ARG A 47 5.82 0.35 -1.55
N ILE A 48 5.51 1.50 -2.12
CA ILE A 48 6.28 2.12 -3.20
C ILE A 48 7.71 2.44 -2.72
N ARG A 49 7.86 3.03 -1.52
CA ARG A 49 9.18 3.31 -0.93
C ARG A 49 10.00 2.03 -0.76
N TRP A 50 9.38 0.93 -0.34
CA TRP A 50 10.06 -0.35 -0.20
C TRP A 50 10.51 -0.92 -1.55
N ALA A 51 9.63 -0.88 -2.57
CA ALA A 51 9.98 -1.25 -3.93
C ALA A 51 11.18 -0.44 -4.43
N ARG A 52 11.20 0.86 -4.10
CA ARG A 52 12.33 1.75 -4.39
C ARG A 52 13.63 1.35 -3.70
N HIS A 53 13.55 0.95 -2.44
CA HIS A 53 14.71 0.43 -1.71
C HIS A 53 15.25 -0.86 -2.36
N VAL A 54 14.38 -1.80 -2.73
CA VAL A 54 14.78 -3.07 -3.38
C VAL A 54 15.47 -2.81 -4.71
N LEU A 55 14.94 -1.91 -5.55
CA LEU A 55 15.50 -1.62 -6.86
C LEU A 55 16.82 -0.85 -6.81
N ARG A 56 17.05 -0.03 -5.77
CA ARG A 56 18.32 0.67 -5.56
C ARG A 56 19.46 -0.22 -5.08
N ARG A 57 19.19 -1.46 -4.65
CA ARG A 57 20.26 -2.40 -4.26
C ARG A 57 21.13 -2.79 -5.45
N GLU A 58 22.37 -3.16 -5.15
CA GLU A 58 23.35 -3.64 -6.12
C GLU A 58 22.84 -4.89 -6.87
N ARG A 59 23.29 -5.05 -8.11
CA ARG A 59 23.03 -6.24 -8.92
C ARG A 59 23.67 -7.46 -8.24
N GLY A 60 22.96 -8.58 -8.14
CA GLY A 60 23.41 -9.74 -7.35
C GLY A 60 22.99 -9.71 -5.87
N SER A 61 22.37 -8.63 -5.37
CA SER A 61 21.75 -8.66 -4.05
C SER A 61 20.57 -9.63 -4.04
N LEU A 62 20.58 -10.62 -3.13
CA LEU A 62 19.55 -11.65 -3.02
C LEU A 62 18.12 -11.08 -3.04
N LEU A 63 17.87 -9.99 -2.33
CA LEU A 63 16.54 -9.36 -2.30
C LEU A 63 16.11 -8.83 -3.66
N LYS A 64 17.03 -8.24 -4.42
CA LYS A 64 16.75 -7.69 -5.76
C LYS A 64 16.56 -8.83 -6.76
N GLU A 65 17.41 -9.85 -6.71
CA GLU A 65 17.32 -11.04 -7.57
C GLU A 65 16.03 -11.83 -7.32
N ILE A 66 15.66 -12.10 -6.07
CA ILE A 66 14.40 -12.79 -5.75
C ILE A 66 13.18 -11.96 -6.17
N SER A 67 13.24 -10.64 -5.96
CA SER A 67 12.10 -9.78 -6.27
C SER A 67 11.87 -9.65 -7.78
N LEU A 68 12.93 -9.63 -8.59
CA LEU A 68 12.86 -9.55 -10.05
C LEU A 68 12.80 -10.92 -10.74
N GLY A 69 13.17 -11.99 -10.02
CA GLY A 69 13.18 -13.35 -10.52
C GLY A 69 11.78 -13.85 -10.84
N LYS A 70 11.66 -14.55 -11.97
CA LYS A 70 10.42 -15.22 -12.37
C LYS A 70 10.31 -16.54 -11.61
N PRO A 71 9.33 -16.72 -10.71
CA PRO A 71 9.14 -18.00 -10.04
C PRO A 71 8.70 -19.06 -11.07
N GLU A 72 9.48 -20.12 -11.18
CA GLU A 72 9.16 -21.27 -12.03
C GLU A 72 8.37 -22.32 -11.23
N GLY A 73 7.30 -22.86 -11.82
CA GLY A 73 6.48 -23.89 -11.21
C GLY A 73 4.96 -23.69 -11.37
N LYS A 74 4.21 -24.77 -11.16
CA LYS A 74 2.73 -24.72 -11.08
C LYS A 74 2.32 -24.24 -9.69
N TRP A 75 1.44 -23.25 -9.65
CA TRP A 75 0.93 -22.70 -8.41
C TRP A 75 -0.19 -23.57 -7.84
N PRO A 76 -0.26 -23.77 -6.51
CA PRO A 76 -1.40 -24.42 -5.89
C PRO A 76 -2.69 -23.63 -6.18
N LEU A 77 -3.74 -24.36 -6.53
CA LEU A 77 -5.07 -23.78 -6.79
C LEU A 77 -5.59 -23.06 -5.53
N GLY A 78 -6.08 -21.83 -5.70
CA GLY A 78 -6.71 -21.05 -4.63
C GLY A 78 -5.93 -19.82 -4.13
N ARG A 79 -4.65 -19.66 -4.49
CA ARG A 79 -3.90 -18.45 -4.10
C ARG A 79 -4.34 -17.23 -4.95
N PRO A 80 -4.68 -16.07 -4.35
CA PRO A 80 -5.03 -14.87 -5.10
C PRO A 80 -3.90 -14.45 -6.05
N LYS A 81 -4.26 -14.16 -7.31
CA LYS A 81 -3.31 -13.81 -8.38
C LYS A 81 -2.61 -12.45 -8.22
N LYS A 82 -2.87 -11.68 -7.16
CA LYS A 82 -2.33 -10.32 -7.02
C LYS A 82 -0.84 -10.37 -6.69
N ARG A 83 0.01 -10.11 -7.68
CA ARG A 83 1.46 -10.07 -7.51
C ARG A 83 1.83 -8.84 -6.66
N TRP A 84 2.95 -8.95 -5.94
CA TRP A 84 3.50 -7.81 -5.22
C TRP A 84 3.74 -6.63 -6.18
N TRP A 85 4.30 -6.92 -7.36
CA TRP A 85 4.52 -5.95 -8.43
C TRP A 85 3.23 -5.41 -9.04
N ASP A 86 2.25 -6.25 -9.42
CA ASP A 86 0.88 -5.81 -9.79
C ASP A 86 0.30 -4.74 -8.83
N ASN A 87 0.48 -4.97 -7.53
CA ASN A 87 -0.04 -4.06 -6.50
C ASN A 87 0.77 -2.76 -6.45
N ILE A 88 2.09 -2.82 -6.65
CA ILE A 88 2.94 -1.64 -6.74
C ILE A 88 2.57 -0.84 -7.99
N THR A 89 2.44 -1.46 -9.16
CA THR A 89 2.06 -0.78 -10.40
C THR A 89 0.71 -0.07 -10.23
N ARG A 90 -0.28 -0.75 -9.64
CA ARG A 90 -1.57 -0.13 -9.33
C ARG A 90 -1.46 1.02 -8.33
N ASP A 91 -0.61 0.88 -7.32
CA ASP A 91 -0.41 1.92 -6.30
C ASP A 91 0.30 3.13 -6.90
N ILE A 92 1.30 2.94 -7.77
CA ILE A 92 1.99 4.00 -8.52
C ILE A 92 0.99 4.74 -9.39
N VAL A 93 0.20 4.05 -10.21
CA VAL A 93 -0.84 4.68 -11.05
C VAL A 93 -1.82 5.50 -10.21
N LYS A 94 -2.25 4.99 -9.05
CA LYS A 94 -3.18 5.70 -8.17
C LYS A 94 -2.56 6.89 -7.46
N VAL A 95 -1.26 6.87 -7.17
CA VAL A 95 -0.54 7.97 -6.53
C VAL A 95 -0.12 9.01 -7.57
N GLY A 96 0.38 8.59 -8.73
CA GLY A 96 0.72 9.47 -9.86
C GLY A 96 -0.48 10.19 -10.45
N ALA A 97 -1.67 9.57 -10.48
CA ALA A 97 -2.92 10.25 -10.83
C ALA A 97 -3.36 11.33 -9.82
N ALA A 98 -2.77 11.36 -8.62
CA ALA A 98 -3.01 12.39 -7.60
C ALA A 98 -1.86 13.40 -7.50
N ALA A 99 -0.71 13.12 -8.13
CA ALA A 99 0.51 13.91 -8.08
C ALA A 99 0.86 14.40 -9.49
N GLU A 100 0.09 15.35 -10.02
CA GLU A 100 0.54 16.20 -11.12
C GLU A 100 1.53 17.25 -10.60
N GLU A 101 2.65 16.84 -10.03
CA GLU A 101 3.75 17.76 -9.69
C GLU A 101 5.09 17.14 -10.12
N ALA A 102 5.69 17.83 -11.09
CA ALA A 102 6.97 17.58 -11.75
C ALA A 102 8.06 17.22 -10.72
N GLU A 103 8.69 16.04 -10.80
CA GLU A 103 9.95 15.79 -11.51
C GLU A 103 10.18 14.27 -11.75
N ASP A 104 9.19 13.43 -11.41
CA ASP A 104 9.32 11.97 -11.35
C ASP A 104 9.06 11.21 -12.68
N ARG A 105 8.70 11.89 -13.78
CA ARG A 105 8.34 11.24 -15.07
C ARG A 105 9.48 10.47 -15.76
N GLU A 106 10.72 10.95 -15.64
CA GLU A 106 11.89 10.23 -16.19
C GLU A 106 12.25 9.00 -15.35
N MET A 107 12.07 9.07 -14.03
CA MET A 107 12.19 7.89 -13.17
C MET A 107 11.06 6.91 -13.47
N GLU A 108 9.79 7.31 -13.55
CA GLU A 108 8.68 6.39 -13.84
C GLU A 108 8.94 5.55 -15.12
N SER A 109 9.48 6.17 -16.17
CA SER A 109 9.83 5.49 -17.42
C SER A 109 11.03 4.53 -17.27
N SER A 110 12.06 4.92 -16.52
CA SER A 110 13.23 4.07 -16.20
C SER A 110 12.88 2.90 -15.26
N TRP A 111 11.86 3.08 -14.42
CA TRP A 111 11.40 2.12 -13.43
C TRP A 111 10.46 1.08 -14.04
N CYS A 112 9.50 1.51 -14.88
CA CYS A 112 8.64 0.60 -15.64
C CYS A 112 9.44 -0.35 -16.53
N GLY A 113 10.60 0.07 -17.04
CA GLY A 113 11.50 -0.80 -17.81
C GLY A 113 12.22 -1.87 -16.98
N GLN A 114 12.31 -1.71 -15.65
CA GLN A 114 12.90 -2.70 -14.73
C GLN A 114 11.85 -3.60 -14.10
N ILE A 115 10.57 -3.24 -14.20
CA ILE A 115 9.46 -4.09 -13.78
C ILE A 115 9.35 -5.22 -14.81
N PRO A 116 9.37 -6.49 -14.38
CA PRO A 116 9.29 -7.60 -15.32
C PRO A 116 8.00 -7.52 -16.15
N PRO A 117 8.00 -7.87 -17.45
CA PRO A 117 6.80 -7.81 -18.30
C PRO A 117 5.68 -8.77 -17.88
N TRP A 118 6.03 -9.75 -17.05
CA TRP A 118 5.07 -10.65 -16.43
C TRP A 118 4.45 -10.06 -15.16
N ALA A 119 4.94 -8.95 -14.62
CA ALA A 119 4.51 -8.39 -13.34
C ALA A 119 3.01 -8.10 -13.27
#